data_AF-A0A9E2UAH0-F1
#
_entry.id   AF-A0A9E2UAH0-F1
#
_cell.length_a   1.000
_cell.length_b   1.000
_cell.length_c   1.000
_cell.angle_alpha   90.00
_cell.angle_beta   90.00
_cell.angle_gamma   90.00
#
_symmetry.space_group_name_H-M   'P 1'
#
loop_
_entity.id
_entity.type
_entity.pdbx_description
1 polymer ?
#
loop_
_entity_poly.entity_id
_entity_poly.type
_entity_poly.pdbx_seq_one_letter_code
_entity_poly.pdbx_strand_id
1 'polypeptide(L)'
;MRRPREPGAAARVAALDWQEVAASLDARGYATTARLLSAEECCALAAFYDRDEAFRSRVVMERHAFGRGEYKYLKYPLPGIVEALRQAMYPHLAPIANGWRQRVREEGRFPPTLGAYLKECHKAGQARPTPLILKYETGDYNCLHQDLYGPLVFPLQLTVLLSAPEKEFTG
;
A
#
# COMPACT_ATOMS: atom_id res chain seq x y z
N MET A 1 3.47 -1.65 35.85
CA MET A 1 2.79 -0.67 34.97
C MET A 1 2.50 -1.34 33.63
N ARG A 2 1.23 -1.46 33.22
CA ARG A 2 0.89 -1.91 31.86
C ARG A 2 1.14 -0.73 30.91
N ARG A 3 2.00 -0.90 29.90
CA ARG A 3 2.12 0.09 28.82
C ARG A 3 0.72 0.30 28.22
N PRO A 4 0.28 1.54 27.95
CA PRO A 4 -0.97 1.76 27.24
C PRO A 4 -0.93 0.99 25.92
N ARG A 5 -1.99 0.23 25.63
CA ARG A 5 -2.11 -0.56 24.41
C ARG A 5 -2.12 0.40 23.23
N GLU A 6 -1.22 0.20 22.27
CA GLU A 6 -1.20 1.03 21.08
C GLU A 6 -2.56 0.97 20.36
N PRO A 7 -3.07 2.10 19.83
CA PRO A 7 -4.31 2.12 19.08
C PRO A 7 -4.17 1.23 17.84
N GLY A 8 -5.21 0.45 17.55
CA GLY A 8 -5.23 -0.41 16.37
C GLY A 8 -5.16 0.39 15.07
N ALA A 9 -4.82 -0.27 13.96
CA ALA A 9 -4.65 0.35 12.64
C ALA A 9 -5.81 1.27 12.25
N ALA A 10 -7.06 0.83 12.42
CA ALA A 10 -8.23 1.63 12.11
C ALA A 10 -8.30 2.95 12.90
N ALA A 11 -7.93 2.94 14.18
CA ALA A 11 -7.90 4.14 15.01
C ALA A 11 -6.77 5.10 14.59
N ARG A 12 -5.59 4.58 14.23
CA ARG A 12 -4.47 5.39 13.70
C ARG A 12 -4.85 6.05 12.38
N VAL A 13 -5.54 5.32 11.50
CA VAL A 13 -6.02 5.81 10.20
C VAL A 13 -7.14 6.85 10.37
N ALA A 14 -8.08 6.63 11.29
CA ALA A 14 -9.16 7.57 11.58
C ALA A 14 -8.64 8.91 12.17
N ALA A 15 -7.49 8.89 12.84
CA ALA A 15 -6.86 10.06 13.44
C ALA A 15 -6.04 10.91 12.45
N LEU A 16 -5.91 10.49 11.18
CA LEU A 16 -5.22 11.28 10.16
C LEU A 16 -6.04 12.52 9.80
N ASP A 17 -5.34 13.61 9.49
CA ASP A 17 -5.94 14.78 8.85
C ASP A 17 -6.20 14.48 7.38
N TRP A 18 -7.40 13.95 7.09
CA TRP A 18 -7.80 13.60 5.75
C TRP A 18 -8.03 14.80 4.83
N GLN A 19 -8.27 16.00 5.40
CA GLN A 19 -8.36 17.22 4.60
C GLN A 19 -6.99 17.60 4.08
N GLU A 20 -5.96 17.59 4.92
CA GLU A 20 -4.58 17.84 4.50
C GLU A 20 -4.06 16.77 3.55
N VAL A 21 -4.36 15.49 3.79
CA VAL A 21 -4.00 14.40 2.86
C VAL A 21 -4.62 14.64 1.48
N ALA A 22 -5.91 14.98 1.41
CA ALA A 22 -6.58 15.25 0.14
C ALA A 22 -6.00 16.49 -0.56
N ALA A 23 -5.77 17.59 0.17
CA ALA A 23 -5.18 18.81 -0.38
C ALA A 23 -3.75 18.57 -0.91
N SER A 24 -2.94 17.82 -0.17
CA SER A 24 -1.59 17.41 -0.58
C SER A 24 -1.61 16.58 -1.86
N LEU A 25 -2.49 15.57 -1.92
CA LEU A 25 -2.63 14.71 -3.10
C LEU A 25 -3.08 15.52 -4.32
N ASP A 26 -4.04 16.43 -4.17
CA ASP A 26 -4.53 17.32 -5.24
C ASP A 26 -3.42 18.25 -5.76
N ALA A 27 -2.61 18.83 -4.87
CA ALA A 27 -1.61 19.83 -5.23
C ALA A 27 -0.29 19.24 -5.73
N ARG A 28 0.12 18.07 -5.20
CA ARG A 28 1.48 17.53 -5.37
C ARG A 28 1.53 16.11 -5.94
N GLY A 29 0.41 15.39 -5.97
CA GLY A 29 0.36 13.98 -6.36
C GLY A 29 0.87 12.99 -5.30
N TYR A 30 1.23 13.46 -4.11
CA TYR A 30 1.61 12.62 -2.96
C TYR A 30 1.20 13.27 -1.64
N ALA A 31 1.15 12.48 -0.56
CA ALA A 31 0.97 12.95 0.81
C ALA A 31 1.77 12.08 1.79
N THR A 32 2.27 12.70 2.86
CA THR A 32 2.86 12.00 4.00
C THR A 32 1.86 11.97 5.15
N THR A 33 1.75 10.85 5.84
CA THR A 33 0.87 10.71 6.99
C THR A 33 1.66 10.69 8.30
N ALA A 34 0.95 10.83 9.43
CA ALA A 34 1.47 10.36 10.71
C ALA A 34 1.77 8.85 10.67
N ARG A 35 2.46 8.36 11.70
CA ARG A 35 2.86 6.95 11.83
C ARG A 35 1.64 6.01 11.79
N LEU A 36 1.65 5.08 10.84
CA LEU A 36 0.60 4.05 10.68
C LEU A 36 0.95 2.70 11.30
N LEU A 37 2.25 2.44 11.46
CA LEU A 37 2.82 1.21 11.99
C LEU A 37 3.76 1.52 13.15
N SER A 38 3.71 0.73 14.22
CA SER A 38 4.72 0.76 15.26
C SER A 38 6.01 0.09 14.80
N ALA A 39 7.11 0.33 15.54
CA ALA A 39 8.38 -0.32 15.24
C ALA A 39 8.27 -1.85 15.30
N GLU A 40 7.49 -2.37 16.24
CA GLU A 40 7.23 -3.81 16.40
C GLU A 40 6.46 -4.37 15.19
N GLU A 41 5.46 -3.65 14.68
CA GLU A 41 4.73 -4.03 13.47
C GLU A 41 5.61 -3.95 12.21
N CYS A 42 6.47 -2.94 12.10
CA CYS A 42 7.44 -2.84 11.00
C CYS A 42 8.42 -4.01 11.00
N CYS A 43 9.03 -4.33 12.15
CA CYS A 43 9.92 -5.48 12.29
C CYS A 43 9.21 -6.79 11.96
N ALA A 44 7.98 -6.97 12.45
CA ALA A 44 7.18 -8.16 12.16
C ALA A 44 6.90 -8.31 10.66
N LEU A 45 6.55 -7.23 9.96
CA LEU A 45 6.33 -7.23 8.52
C LEU A 45 7.61 -7.44 7.71
N ALA A 46 8.73 -6.84 8.12
CA ALA A 46 10.02 -7.07 7.47
C ALA A 46 10.42 -8.55 7.56
N ALA A 47 10.22 -9.18 8.73
CA ALA A 47 10.50 -10.60 8.93
C ALA A 47 9.58 -11.56 8.13
N PHE A 48 8.47 -11.08 7.56
CA PHE A 48 7.71 -11.89 6.60
C PHE A 48 8.49 -12.16 5.32
N TYR A 49 9.44 -11.29 4.94
CA TYR A 49 10.15 -11.39 3.66
C TYR A 49 10.85 -12.74 3.45
N ASP A 50 11.35 -13.32 4.54
CA ASP A 50 12.08 -14.60 4.52
C ASP A 50 11.15 -15.83 4.55
N ARG A 51 9.83 -15.63 4.64
CA ARG A 51 8.80 -16.69 4.62
C ARG A 51 8.23 -16.84 3.23
N ASP A 52 8.88 -17.60 2.36
CA ASP A 52 8.46 -17.77 0.96
C ASP A 52 7.00 -18.24 0.84
N GLU A 53 6.51 -19.03 1.78
CA GLU A 53 5.13 -19.47 1.84
C GLU A 53 4.13 -18.33 2.05
N ALA A 54 4.54 -17.14 2.50
CA ALA A 54 3.66 -15.98 2.62
C ALA A 54 3.41 -15.26 1.29
N PHE A 55 4.11 -15.64 0.22
CA PHE A 55 4.08 -14.95 -1.06
C PHE A 55 3.52 -15.82 -2.18
N ARG A 56 2.86 -15.17 -3.15
CA ARG A 56 2.33 -15.84 -4.36
C ARG A 56 3.31 -15.79 -5.53
N SER A 57 4.23 -14.84 -5.51
CA SER A 57 5.21 -14.62 -6.58
C SER A 57 6.33 -13.71 -6.11
N ARG A 58 7.54 -13.97 -6.59
CA ARG A 58 8.73 -13.12 -6.47
C ARG A 58 9.05 -12.53 -7.83
N VAL A 59 9.34 -11.25 -7.89
CA VAL A 59 9.78 -10.54 -9.08
C VAL A 59 11.21 -10.07 -8.84
N VAL A 60 12.10 -10.46 -9.76
CA VAL A 60 13.50 -10.02 -9.81
C VAL A 60 13.57 -8.91 -10.85
N MET A 61 13.76 -7.67 -10.38
CA MET A 61 13.51 -6.44 -11.17
C MET A 61 14.40 -6.34 -12.41
N GLU A 62 15.64 -6.85 -12.30
CA GLU A 62 16.64 -6.87 -13.37
C GLU A 62 16.15 -7.63 -14.61
N ARG A 63 15.28 -8.62 -14.42
CA ARG A 63 14.72 -9.44 -15.51
C ARG A 63 13.61 -8.72 -16.27
N HIS A 64 13.11 -7.61 -15.74
CA HIS A 64 11.95 -6.88 -16.26
C HIS A 64 12.26 -5.43 -16.61
N ALA A 65 13.55 -5.03 -16.59
CA ALA A 65 13.98 -3.64 -16.77
C ALA A 65 13.35 -2.65 -15.75
N PHE A 66 12.89 -3.15 -14.61
CA PHE A 66 12.33 -2.34 -13.52
C PHE A 66 13.40 -1.77 -12.58
N GLY A 67 14.68 -1.98 -12.90
CA GLY A 67 15.80 -1.56 -12.08
C GLY A 67 16.53 -2.77 -11.52
N ARG A 68 17.01 -2.66 -10.28
CA ARG A 68 17.80 -3.67 -9.59
C ARG A 68 17.22 -3.93 -8.19
N GLY A 69 17.20 -5.18 -7.76
CA GLY A 69 16.54 -5.60 -6.53
C GLY A 69 15.31 -6.48 -6.77
N GLU A 70 14.50 -6.69 -5.73
CA GLU A 70 13.39 -7.62 -5.82
C GLU A 70 12.20 -7.26 -4.93
N TYR A 71 11.04 -7.77 -5.32
CA TYR A 71 9.85 -7.67 -4.52
C TYR A 71 9.02 -8.95 -4.56
N LYS A 72 8.29 -9.22 -3.49
CA LYS A 72 7.41 -10.38 -3.36
C LYS A 72 5.97 -9.92 -3.12
N TYR A 73 5.03 -10.43 -3.92
CA TYR A 73 3.60 -10.20 -3.71
C TYR A 73 3.08 -11.15 -2.64
N LEU A 74 2.46 -10.62 -1.59
CA LEU A 74 1.83 -11.42 -0.54
C LEU A 74 0.73 -12.30 -1.11
N LYS A 75 0.49 -13.47 -0.53
CA LYS A 75 -0.67 -14.32 -0.86
C LYS A 75 -1.80 -14.13 0.15
N TYR A 76 -3.01 -14.56 -0.20
CA TYR A 76 -4.09 -14.67 0.79
C TYR A 76 -3.87 -15.91 1.68
N PRO A 77 -4.25 -15.86 2.98
CA PRO A 77 -4.67 -14.65 3.72
C PRO A 77 -3.50 -13.69 3.95
N LEU A 78 -3.79 -12.38 3.94
CA LEU A 78 -2.77 -11.35 4.18
C LEU A 78 -2.40 -11.26 5.67
N PRO A 79 -1.21 -10.75 6.02
CA PRO A 79 -0.89 -10.38 7.39
C PRO A 79 -1.96 -9.44 7.95
N GLY A 80 -2.43 -9.71 9.19
CA GLY A 80 -3.61 -9.03 9.73
C GLY A 80 -3.50 -7.51 9.76
N ILE A 81 -2.30 -6.97 10.01
CA ILE A 81 -2.06 -5.52 9.99
C ILE A 81 -2.17 -4.92 8.59
N VAL A 82 -1.73 -5.64 7.54
CA VAL A 82 -1.84 -5.21 6.13
C VAL A 82 -3.30 -5.17 5.72
N GLU A 83 -4.06 -6.22 6.04
CA GLU A 83 -5.49 -6.25 5.74
C GLU A 83 -6.25 -5.15 6.49
N ALA A 84 -5.95 -4.93 7.78
CA ALA A 84 -6.57 -3.88 8.58
C ALA A 84 -6.30 -2.48 8.03
N LEU A 85 -5.06 -2.18 7.62
CA LEU A 85 -4.73 -0.89 6.99
C LEU A 85 -5.46 -0.69 5.67
N ARG A 86 -5.53 -1.72 4.81
CA ARG A 86 -6.25 -1.62 3.52
C ARG A 86 -7.72 -1.31 3.73
N GLN A 87 -8.39 -2.04 4.64
CA GLN A 87 -9.80 -1.84 4.94
C GLN A 87 -10.05 -0.46 5.57
N ALA A 88 -9.15 0.03 6.42
CA ALA A 88 -9.31 1.32 7.08
C ALA A 88 -9.03 2.50 6.15
N MET A 89 -8.01 2.42 5.28
CA MET A 89 -7.60 3.53 4.41
C MET A 89 -8.57 3.75 3.24
N TYR A 90 -9.07 2.66 2.65
CA TYR A 90 -9.85 2.71 1.42
C TYR A 90 -11.07 3.66 1.48
N PRO A 91 -11.93 3.64 2.53
CA PRO A 91 -13.11 4.52 2.59
C PRO A 91 -12.78 6.01 2.56
N HIS A 92 -11.57 6.40 2.96
CA HIS A 92 -11.11 7.78 2.91
C HIS A 92 -10.45 8.14 1.57
N LEU A 93 -9.78 7.18 0.92
CA LEU A 93 -9.12 7.37 -0.37
C LEU A 93 -10.10 7.33 -1.55
N ALA A 94 -11.15 6.50 -1.48
CA ALA A 94 -12.12 6.34 -2.56
C ALA A 94 -12.87 7.66 -2.91
N PRO A 95 -13.31 8.50 -1.95
CA PRO A 95 -13.86 9.82 -2.24
C PRO A 95 -12.89 10.75 -2.99
N ILE A 96 -11.60 10.74 -2.63
CA ILE A 96 -10.55 11.53 -3.30
C ILE A 96 -10.43 11.08 -4.76
N ALA A 97 -10.25 9.77 -4.97
CA ALA A 97 -10.15 9.18 -6.31
C ALA A 97 -11.41 9.43 -7.16
N ASN A 98 -12.60 9.40 -6.55
CA ASN A 98 -13.85 9.75 -7.23
C ASN A 98 -13.93 11.23 -7.61
N GLY A 99 -13.45 12.13 -6.75
CA GLY A 99 -13.34 13.55 -7.07
C GLY A 99 -12.38 13.80 -8.25
N TRP A 100 -11.30 13.02 -8.33
CA TRP A 100 -10.36 13.08 -9.45
C TRP A 100 -11.03 12.68 -10.76
N ARG A 101 -11.67 11.51 -10.79
CA ARG A 101 -12.44 11.02 -11.94
C ARG A 101 -13.43 12.05 -12.45
N GLN A 102 -14.18 12.67 -11.54
CA GLN A 102 -15.15 13.71 -11.90
C GLN A 102 -14.47 14.92 -12.58
N ARG A 103 -13.34 15.40 -12.05
CA ARG A 103 -12.61 16.55 -12.61
C ARG A 103 -12.01 16.26 -13.98
N VAL A 104 -11.55 15.03 -14.22
CA VAL A 104 -11.03 14.59 -15.53
C VAL A 104 -12.09 13.99 -16.46
N ARG A 105 -13.37 13.98 -16.03
CA ARG A 105 -14.52 13.44 -16.78
C ARG A 105 -14.39 11.95 -17.13
N GLU A 106 -13.75 11.17 -16.27
CA GLU A 106 -13.71 9.71 -16.38
C GLU A 106 -15.03 9.10 -15.88
N GLU A 107 -15.51 8.06 -16.58
CA GLU A 107 -16.75 7.37 -16.22
C GLU A 107 -16.58 6.44 -15.01
N GLY A 108 -17.70 6.13 -14.36
CA GLY A 108 -17.76 5.21 -13.24
C GLY A 108 -17.35 5.83 -11.90
N ARG A 109 -17.44 5.03 -10.85
CA ARG A 109 -17.17 5.45 -9.47
C ARG A 109 -16.60 4.28 -8.68
N PHE A 110 -15.56 4.51 -7.89
CA PHE A 110 -15.10 3.56 -6.90
C PHE A 110 -16.17 3.42 -5.80
N PRO A 111 -16.57 2.19 -5.44
CA PRO A 111 -17.57 1.97 -4.40
C PRO A 111 -17.04 2.42 -3.03
N PRO A 112 -17.92 2.61 -2.02
CA PRO A 112 -17.51 3.19 -0.73
C PRO A 112 -16.67 2.24 0.16
N THR A 113 -16.59 0.94 -0.17
CA THR A 113 -15.88 -0.03 0.65
C THR A 113 -14.90 -0.86 -0.17
N LEU A 114 -13.78 -1.25 0.44
CA LEU A 114 -12.78 -2.09 -0.23
C LEU A 114 -13.38 -3.43 -0.63
N GLY A 115 -14.22 -4.03 0.21
CA GLY A 115 -14.90 -5.28 -0.09
C GLY A 115 -15.81 -5.20 -1.32
N ALA A 116 -16.48 -4.08 -1.56
CA ALA A 116 -17.26 -3.87 -2.79
C ALA A 116 -16.35 -3.76 -4.02
N TYR A 117 -15.26 -3.00 -3.92
CA TYR A 117 -14.31 -2.86 -5.03
C TYR A 117 -13.61 -4.17 -5.38
N LEU A 118 -13.20 -4.94 -4.37
CA LEU A 118 -12.62 -6.27 -4.59
C LEU A 118 -13.61 -7.22 -5.27
N LYS A 119 -14.92 -7.12 -5.00
CA LYS A 119 -15.93 -7.90 -5.74
C LYS A 119 -15.98 -7.50 -7.21
N GLU A 120 -15.83 -6.23 -7.55
CA GLU A 120 -15.72 -5.76 -8.93
C GLU A 120 -14.45 -6.28 -9.60
N CYS A 121 -13.29 -6.19 -8.92
CA CYS A 121 -12.03 -6.78 -9.36
C CYS A 121 -12.15 -8.28 -9.63
N HIS A 122 -12.75 -9.03 -8.70
CA HIS A 122 -12.93 -10.47 -8.86
C HIS A 122 -13.83 -10.82 -10.04
N LYS A 123 -14.92 -10.06 -10.27
CA LYS A 123 -15.77 -10.22 -11.45
C LYS A 123 -15.02 -9.94 -12.76
N ALA A 124 -14.05 -9.04 -12.73
CA ALA A 124 -13.15 -8.74 -13.86
C ALA A 124 -11.95 -9.70 -13.98
N GLY A 125 -11.90 -10.80 -13.20
CA GLY A 125 -10.80 -11.77 -13.23
C GLY A 125 -9.55 -11.34 -12.45
N GLN A 126 -9.56 -10.20 -11.77
CA GLN A 126 -8.48 -9.71 -10.91
C GLN A 126 -8.63 -10.25 -9.47
N ALA A 127 -8.40 -11.55 -9.27
CA ALA A 127 -8.59 -12.22 -7.98
C ALA A 127 -7.33 -12.23 -7.08
N ARG A 128 -6.18 -11.78 -7.58
CA ARG A 128 -4.91 -11.85 -6.84
C ARG A 128 -4.76 -10.67 -5.87
N PRO A 129 -4.18 -10.88 -4.67
CA PRO A 129 -3.80 -9.78 -3.79
C PRO A 129 -2.71 -8.92 -4.45
N THR A 130 -2.80 -7.61 -4.27
CA THR A 130 -1.85 -6.61 -4.75
C THR A 130 -0.78 -6.14 -3.75
N PRO A 131 -0.92 -6.29 -2.40
CA PRO A 131 0.15 -5.93 -1.49
C PRO A 131 1.45 -6.69 -1.76
N LEU A 132 2.57 -5.98 -1.69
CA LEU A 132 3.91 -6.49 -1.93
C LEU A 132 4.89 -5.92 -0.90
N ILE A 133 5.99 -6.62 -0.69
CA ILE A 133 7.13 -6.13 0.08
C ILE A 133 8.32 -6.05 -0.88
N LEU A 134 8.95 -4.87 -0.93
CA LEU A 134 10.19 -4.65 -1.67
C LEU A 134 11.38 -4.80 -0.73
N LYS A 135 12.45 -5.40 -1.21
CA LYS A 135 13.74 -5.42 -0.54
C LYS A 135 14.80 -4.86 -1.48
N TYR A 136 15.53 -3.87 -0.97
CA TYR A 136 16.64 -3.24 -1.66
C TYR A 136 17.92 -3.44 -0.87
N GLU A 137 18.99 -3.74 -1.58
CA GLU A 137 20.36 -3.73 -1.08
C GLU A 137 21.13 -2.51 -1.64
N THR A 138 22.36 -2.29 -1.17
CA THR A 138 23.19 -1.17 -1.63
C THR A 138 23.38 -1.21 -3.14
N GLY A 139 22.99 -0.13 -3.81
CA GLY A 139 23.07 0.01 -5.26
C GLY A 139 21.87 -0.54 -6.04
N ASP A 140 20.85 -1.05 -5.34
CA ASP A 140 19.56 -1.35 -5.94
C ASP A 140 18.73 -0.08 -6.18
N TYR A 141 17.80 -0.13 -7.13
CA TYR A 141 16.97 1.01 -7.50
C TYR A 141 15.71 0.56 -8.23
N ASN A 142 14.68 1.41 -8.18
CA ASN A 142 13.46 1.23 -8.96
C ASN A 142 13.40 2.24 -10.11
N CYS A 143 13.24 1.73 -11.33
CA CYS A 143 12.96 2.57 -12.49
C CYS A 143 11.57 3.20 -12.38
N LEU A 144 11.39 4.37 -13.00
CA LEU A 144 10.06 4.95 -13.15
C LEU A 144 9.17 4.01 -13.98
N HIS A 145 8.06 3.57 -13.39
CA HIS A 145 7.06 2.73 -14.05
C HIS A 145 5.68 2.94 -13.42
N GLN A 146 4.66 2.38 -14.06
CA GLN A 146 3.31 2.30 -13.50
C GLN A 146 3.06 0.88 -12.99
N ASP A 147 2.60 0.77 -11.75
CA ASP A 147 2.23 -0.52 -11.16
C ASP A 147 0.77 -0.84 -11.46
N LEU A 148 0.55 -1.62 -12.52
CA LEU A 148 -0.78 -1.96 -13.03
C LEU A 148 -1.01 -3.47 -12.97
N TYR A 149 -2.18 -3.86 -12.47
CA TYR A 149 -2.64 -5.25 -12.46
C TYR A 149 -4.09 -5.34 -12.93
N GLY A 150 -4.27 -5.75 -14.19
CA GLY A 150 -5.59 -5.88 -14.82
C GLY A 150 -6.26 -4.54 -15.15
N PRO A 151 -7.49 -4.58 -15.70
CA PRO A 151 -8.18 -3.40 -16.21
C PRO A 151 -8.73 -2.46 -15.12
N LEU A 152 -9.04 -2.95 -13.92
CA LEU A 152 -9.56 -2.13 -12.82
C LEU A 152 -8.40 -1.63 -11.95
N VAL A 153 -8.10 -0.34 -12.08
CA VAL A 153 -6.96 0.33 -11.45
C VAL A 153 -7.47 1.33 -10.40
N PHE A 154 -6.92 1.28 -9.19
CA PHE A 154 -7.13 2.31 -8.18
C PHE A 154 -5.95 3.29 -8.24
N PRO A 155 -6.18 4.62 -8.34
CA PRO A 155 -5.14 5.58 -8.72
C PRO A 155 -4.21 5.98 -7.56
N LEU A 156 -4.40 5.42 -6.36
CA LEU A 156 -3.66 5.79 -5.16
C LEU A 156 -2.97 4.57 -4.59
N GLN A 157 -1.70 4.73 -4.21
CA GLN A 157 -0.89 3.71 -3.55
C GLN A 157 -0.49 4.20 -2.16
N LEU A 158 -0.35 3.25 -1.22
CA LEU A 158 0.20 3.49 0.10
C LEU A 158 1.54 2.77 0.20
N THR A 159 2.60 3.54 0.43
CA THR A 159 3.95 3.01 0.68
C THR A 159 4.32 3.26 2.13
N VAL A 160 4.83 2.24 2.81
CA VAL A 160 5.35 2.36 4.17
C VAL A 160 6.77 1.83 4.20
N LEU A 161 7.70 2.66 4.67
CA LEU A 161 9.08 2.24 4.92
C LEU A 161 9.08 1.37 6.18
N LEU A 162 9.48 0.11 6.02
CA LEU A 162 9.61 -0.82 7.14
C LEU A 162 10.95 -0.67 7.87
N SER A 163 11.98 -0.20 7.17
CA SER A 163 13.29 0.14 7.73
C SER A 163 13.33 1.60 8.17
N ALA A 164 14.09 1.89 9.23
CA ALA A 164 14.31 3.21 9.77
C ALA A 164 15.32 4.02 8.92
N PRO A 165 14.91 5.15 8.31
CA PRO A 165 15.83 6.05 7.61
C PRO A 165 16.92 6.56 8.55
N GLU A 166 18.11 6.86 8.00
CA GLU A 166 19.30 7.35 8.70
C GLU A 166 19.88 6.37 9.76
N LYS A 167 19.31 5.17 9.88
CA LYS A 167 19.80 4.10 10.76
C LYS A 167 20.06 2.82 10.00
N GLU A 168 19.11 2.42 9.16
CA GLU A 168 19.18 1.18 8.40
C GLU A 168 19.47 1.43 6.92
N PHE A 169 19.24 2.66 6.43
CA PHE A 169 19.59 3.09 5.06
C PHE A 169 19.69 4.63 4.99
N THR A 170 20.36 5.14 3.96
CA THR A 170 20.61 6.59 3.74
C THR A 170 20.14 7.10 2.37
N GLY A 171 19.69 6.21 1.48
CA GLY A 171 19.25 6.53 0.11
C GLY A 171 20.10 5.86 -0.97
#